data_AF-A0A6I3G5B3-F1
#
_entry.id   AF-A0A6I3G5B3-F1
#
_cell.length_a   1.000
_cell.length_b   1.000
_cell.length_c   1.000
_cell.angle_alpha   90.00
_cell.angle_beta   90.00
_cell.angle_gamma   90.00
#
_symmetry.space_group_name_H-M   'P 1'
#
loop_
_entity.id
_entity.type
_entity.pdbx_description
1 polymer ?
#
loop_
_entity_poly.entity_id
_entity_poly.type
_entity_poly.pdbx_seq_one_letter_code
_entity_poly.pdbx_strand_id
1 'polypeptide(L)'
;MTKTPGSLYGVMATAEMVTWTGLIIAMIARYGFGYDGQLFFVAGLSHGVIFIAYCITAVVVGMNQRWGFGIIVLAVIVAIPPYATVPFDRWLVAHNKLQGAWRLYATDDPRDAHPLDYTLRLGLRHPGWFFVVIVLGMAAVLSVLLLLGSPTEWGNR
;
A
#
# COMPACT_ATOMS: atom_id res chain seq x y z
N MET A 1 -18.57 -2.30 -4.17
CA MET A 1 -18.96 -3.45 -3.32
C MET A 1 -17.83 -3.79 -2.34
N THR A 2 -17.38 -2.83 -1.53
CA THR A 2 -16.34 -3.06 -0.51
C THR A 2 -16.97 -2.94 0.86
N LYS A 3 -17.52 -4.04 1.38
CA LYS A 3 -18.16 -4.07 2.71
C LYS A 3 -17.25 -4.69 3.78
N THR A 4 -16.20 -5.41 3.38
CA THR A 4 -15.33 -6.15 4.31
C THR A 4 -13.86 -5.73 4.17
N PRO A 5 -13.06 -5.84 5.24
CA PRO A 5 -11.60 -5.64 5.19
C PRO A 5 -10.93 -6.48 4.11
N GLY A 6 -11.31 -7.75 3.99
CA GLY A 6 -10.81 -8.64 2.95
C GLY A 6 -11.10 -8.14 1.53
N SER A 7 -12.31 -7.63 1.27
CA SER A 7 -12.65 -7.09 -0.06
C SER A 7 -11.81 -5.86 -0.43
N LEU A 8 -11.54 -4.98 0.54
CA LEU A 8 -10.68 -3.81 0.31
C LEU A 8 -9.24 -4.25 0.02
N TYR A 9 -8.71 -5.15 0.84
CA TYR A 9 -7.35 -5.67 0.68
C TYR A 9 -7.16 -6.35 -0.68
N GLY A 10 -8.10 -7.22 -1.09
CA GLY A 10 -8.04 -7.90 -2.38
C GLY A 10 -8.16 -6.94 -3.59
N VAL A 11 -8.97 -5.88 -3.48
CA VAL A 11 -9.02 -4.81 -4.50
C VAL A 11 -7.67 -4.10 -4.59
N MET A 12 -7.07 -3.74 -3.46
CA MET A 12 -5.77 -3.07 -3.44
C MET A 12 -4.65 -3.96 -3.97
N ALA A 13 -4.61 -5.25 -3.60
CA ALA A 13 -3.65 -6.21 -4.13
C ALA A 13 -3.78 -6.35 -5.66
N THR A 14 -5.01 -6.42 -6.17
CA THR A 14 -5.27 -6.50 -7.61
C THR A 14 -4.89 -5.21 -8.34
N ALA A 15 -5.24 -4.05 -7.76
CA ALA A 15 -4.89 -2.74 -8.32
C ALA A 15 -3.38 -2.56 -8.39
N GLU A 16 -2.67 -2.95 -7.33
CA GLU A 16 -1.21 -2.90 -7.26
C GLU A 16 -0.59 -3.76 -8.37
N MET A 17 -1.05 -5.00 -8.53
CA MET A 17 -0.62 -5.89 -9.61
C MET A 17 -0.84 -5.28 -11.01
N VAL A 18 -2.00 -4.67 -11.26
CA VAL A 18 -2.30 -4.03 -12.55
C VAL A 18 -1.37 -2.83 -12.79
N THR A 19 -1.10 -2.01 -11.77
CA THR A 19 -0.16 -0.89 -11.92
C THR A 19 1.28 -1.33 -12.11
N TRP A 20 1.71 -2.45 -11.50
CA TRP A 20 2.99 -3.08 -11.80
C TRP A 20 3.11 -3.46 -13.28
N THR A 21 2.08 -4.09 -13.84
CA THR A 21 2.04 -4.43 -15.28
C THR A 21 2.22 -3.18 -16.12
N GLY A 22 1.48 -2.11 -15.82
CA GLY A 22 1.59 -0.83 -16.53
C GLY A 22 2.99 -0.23 -16.44
N LEU A 23 3.61 -0.26 -15.25
CA LEU A 23 4.97 0.22 -15.03
C LEU A 23 6.00 -0.60 -15.82
N ILE A 24 5.89 -1.93 -15.82
CA ILE A 24 6.77 -2.81 -16.60
C ILE A 24 6.65 -2.54 -18.10
N ILE A 25 5.42 -2.38 -18.61
CA ILE A 25 5.18 -2.00 -20.01
C ILE A 25 5.86 -0.65 -20.32
N ALA A 26 5.70 0.33 -19.44
CA ALA A 26 6.28 1.65 -19.64
C ALA A 26 7.83 1.63 -19.57
N MET A 27 8.41 0.80 -18.70
CA MET A 27 9.85 0.55 -18.63
C MET A 27 10.37 -0.09 -19.91
N ILE A 28 9.68 -1.12 -20.43
CA ILE A 28 10.05 -1.77 -21.68
C ILE A 28 9.97 -0.78 -22.85
N ALA A 29 8.90 0.01 -22.92
CA ALA A 29 8.76 1.04 -23.95
C ALA A 29 9.91 2.06 -23.90
N ARG A 30 10.21 2.59 -22.71
CA ARG A 30 11.26 3.61 -22.54
C ARG A 30 12.66 3.07 -22.77
N TYR A 31 13.03 1.98 -22.10
CA TYR A 31 14.39 1.47 -22.09
C TYR A 31 14.67 0.46 -23.21
N GLY A 32 13.66 -0.27 -23.69
CA GLY A 32 13.79 -1.25 -24.76
C GLY A 32 13.55 -0.67 -26.16
N PHE A 33 12.64 0.30 -26.29
CA PHE A 33 12.25 0.89 -27.58
C PHE A 33 12.55 2.38 -27.71
N GLY A 34 13.18 3.01 -26.71
CA GLY A 34 13.54 4.42 -26.75
C GLY A 34 12.33 5.36 -26.73
N TYR A 35 11.19 4.94 -26.17
CA TYR A 35 10.00 5.79 -26.09
C TYR A 35 10.14 6.86 -24.99
N ASP A 36 10.17 8.13 -25.39
CA ASP A 36 10.36 9.28 -24.49
C ASP A 36 9.05 10.01 -24.10
N GLY A 37 7.89 9.43 -24.40
CA GLY A 37 6.61 10.04 -24.04
C GLY A 37 6.26 9.92 -22.55
N GLN A 38 5.09 10.47 -22.19
CA GLN A 38 4.65 10.60 -20.79
C GLN A 38 4.25 9.27 -20.11
N LEU A 39 4.14 8.17 -20.87
CA LEU A 39 3.71 6.86 -20.37
C LEU A 39 4.52 6.41 -19.14
N PHE A 40 5.84 6.57 -19.17
CA PHE A 40 6.72 6.19 -18.06
C PHE A 40 6.41 6.96 -16.78
N PHE A 41 6.22 8.28 -16.89
CA PHE A 41 5.90 9.12 -15.75
C PHE A 41 4.51 8.80 -15.18
N VAL A 42 3.49 8.69 -16.03
CA VAL A 42 2.11 8.41 -15.59
C VAL A 42 2.00 7.01 -14.97
N ALA A 43 2.63 6.00 -15.57
CA ALA A 43 2.64 4.64 -15.04
C ALA A 43 3.39 4.57 -13.70
N GLY A 44 4.56 5.21 -13.60
CA GLY A 44 5.34 5.28 -12.36
C GLY A 44 4.59 5.97 -11.23
N LEU A 45 3.98 7.14 -11.50
CA LEU A 45 3.19 7.86 -10.51
C LEU A 45 1.97 7.05 -10.06
N SER A 46 1.24 6.45 -10.99
CA SER A 46 0.07 5.62 -10.69
C SER A 46 0.44 4.42 -9.83
N HIS A 47 1.52 3.72 -10.18
CA HIS A 47 2.02 2.59 -9.40
C HIS A 47 2.44 3.03 -8.00
N GLY A 48 3.22 4.10 -7.87
CA GLY A 48 3.65 4.60 -6.57
C GLY A 48 2.48 4.94 -5.64
N VAL A 49 1.44 5.60 -6.15
CA VAL A 49 0.24 5.95 -5.35
C VAL A 49 -0.46 4.68 -4.86
N ILE A 50 -0.66 3.70 -5.74
CA ILE A 50 -1.31 2.43 -5.38
C ILE A 50 -0.45 1.58 -4.45
N PHE A 51 0.88 1.57 -4.63
CA PHE A 51 1.83 0.90 -3.75
C PHE A 51 1.71 1.41 -2.30
N ILE A 52 1.76 2.73 -2.09
CA ILE A 52 1.61 3.31 -0.75
C ILE A 52 0.22 3.01 -0.18
N ALA A 53 -0.83 3.14 -1.00
CA ALA A 53 -2.20 2.84 -0.61
C ALA A 53 -2.36 1.38 -0.16
N TYR A 54 -1.72 0.45 -0.87
CA TYR A 54 -1.68 -0.97 -0.50
C TYR A 54 -0.97 -1.16 0.84
N CYS A 55 0.22 -0.58 1.03
CA CYS A 55 0.97 -0.69 2.29
C CYS A 55 0.16 -0.18 3.49
N ILE A 56 -0.48 0.98 3.36
CA ILE A 56 -1.37 1.52 4.41
C ILE A 56 -2.55 0.58 4.65
N THR A 57 -3.19 0.10 3.58
CA THR A 57 -4.29 -0.87 3.68
C THR A 57 -3.86 -2.14 4.39
N ALA A 58 -2.65 -2.65 4.11
CA ALA A 58 -2.10 -3.84 4.75
C ALA A 58 -1.89 -3.64 6.26
N VAL A 59 -1.36 -2.49 6.67
CA VAL A 59 -1.23 -2.12 8.09
C VAL A 59 -2.62 -2.01 8.73
N VAL A 60 -3.55 -1.30 8.10
CA VAL A 60 -4.90 -1.06 8.65
C VAL A 60 -5.69 -2.36 8.79
N VAL A 61 -5.74 -3.17 7.73
CA VAL A 61 -6.42 -4.47 7.72
C VAL A 61 -5.70 -5.43 8.67
N GLY A 62 -4.37 -5.44 8.69
CA GLY A 62 -3.62 -6.30 9.57
C GLY A 62 -3.86 -6.01 11.05
N MET A 63 -3.92 -4.74 11.43
CA MET A 63 -4.29 -4.36 12.78
C MET A 63 -5.76 -4.69 13.08
N ASN A 64 -6.69 -4.39 12.16
CA ASN A 64 -8.11 -4.74 12.32
C ASN A 64 -8.32 -6.24 12.53
N GLN A 65 -7.61 -7.07 11.75
CA GLN A 65 -7.66 -8.53 11.80
C GLN A 65 -6.65 -9.14 12.78
N ARG A 66 -5.98 -8.32 13.59
CA ARG A 66 -5.04 -8.73 14.65
C ARG A 66 -3.92 -9.65 14.16
N TRP A 67 -3.37 -9.34 13.00
CA TRP A 67 -2.19 -9.98 12.48
C TRP A 67 -1.01 -9.75 13.42
N GLY A 68 -0.17 -10.77 13.56
CA GLY A 68 1.13 -10.58 14.20
C GLY A 68 1.96 -9.58 13.42
N PHE A 69 2.81 -8.80 14.11
CA PHE A 69 3.66 -7.77 13.51
C PHE A 69 4.44 -8.28 12.28
N GLY A 70 4.96 -9.51 12.33
CA GLY A 70 5.68 -10.12 11.22
C GLY A 70 4.85 -10.27 9.94
N ILE A 71 3.54 -10.52 10.04
CA ILE A 71 2.65 -10.62 8.85
C ILE A 71 2.42 -9.24 8.24
N ILE A 72 2.27 -8.20 9.07
CA ILE A 72 2.11 -6.82 8.59
C ILE A 72 3.37 -6.36 7.85
N VAL A 73 4.55 -6.61 8.43
CA VAL A 73 5.83 -6.31 7.79
C VAL A 73 5.99 -7.09 6.50
N LEU A 74 5.67 -8.39 6.51
CA LEU A 74 5.74 -9.23 5.31
C LEU A 74 4.81 -8.70 4.20
N ALA A 75 3.59 -8.28 4.55
CA ALA A 75 2.65 -7.70 3.59
C ALA A 75 3.23 -6.48 2.86
N VAL A 76 3.91 -5.59 3.60
CA VAL A 76 4.57 -4.42 3.02
C VAL A 76 5.76 -4.82 2.14
N ILE A 77 6.60 -5.75 2.59
CA ILE A 77 7.76 -6.23 1.81
C ILE A 77 7.32 -6.89 0.51
N VAL A 78 6.22 -7.65 0.54
CA VAL A 78 5.67 -8.34 -0.63
C VAL A 78 5.14 -7.39 -1.70
N ALA A 79 4.91 -6.11 -1.39
CA ALA A 79 4.58 -5.12 -2.42
C ALA A 79 5.78 -4.74 -3.30
N ILE A 80 7.01 -5.05 -2.88
CA ILE A 80 8.23 -4.68 -3.62
C ILE A 80 8.43 -5.57 -4.85
N PRO A 81 8.32 -6.91 -4.76
CA PRO A 81 8.41 -7.76 -5.95
C PRO A 81 7.14 -7.64 -6.81
N PRO A 82 7.28 -7.50 -8.14
CA PRO A 82 6.14 -7.46 -9.04
C PRO A 82 5.22 -8.67 -8.87
N TYR A 83 3.91 -8.44 -8.93
CA TYR A 83 2.87 -9.46 -8.89
C TYR A 83 2.75 -10.25 -7.58
N ALA A 84 3.59 -10.01 -6.57
CA ALA A 84 3.62 -10.84 -5.36
C ALA A 84 2.47 -10.54 -4.38
N THR A 85 1.84 -9.38 -4.49
CA THR A 85 0.69 -8.94 -3.67
C THR A 85 -0.53 -9.85 -3.79
N VAL A 86 -0.84 -10.35 -5.00
CA VAL A 86 -2.02 -11.21 -5.26
C VAL A 86 -1.85 -12.65 -4.74
N PRO A 87 -0.72 -13.36 -4.99
CA PRO A 87 -0.44 -14.64 -4.34
C PRO A 87 -0.48 -14.54 -2.82
N PHE A 88 0.03 -13.45 -2.25
CA PHE A 88 0.00 -13.23 -0.80
C PHE A 88 -1.42 -12.94 -0.28
N ASP A 89 -2.23 -12.16 -0.98
CA ASP A 89 -3.67 -12.03 -0.69
C ASP A 89 -4.36 -13.40 -0.66
N ARG A 90 -4.15 -14.24 -1.69
CA ARG A 90 -4.69 -15.60 -1.74
C ARG A 90 -4.21 -16.46 -0.57
N TRP A 91 -2.94 -16.34 -0.18
CA TRP A 91 -2.39 -17.02 0.99
C TRP A 91 -3.08 -16.56 2.28
N LEU A 92 -3.31 -15.26 2.46
CA LEU A 92 -4.01 -14.71 3.61
C LEU A 92 -5.48 -15.18 3.68
N VAL A 93 -6.18 -15.24 2.54
CA VAL A 93 -7.53 -15.81 2.45
C VAL A 93 -7.51 -17.28 2.87
N ALA A 94 -6.59 -18.08 2.33
CA ALA A 94 -6.46 -19.51 2.65
C ALA A 94 -6.16 -19.78 4.14
N HIS A 95 -5.45 -18.86 4.80
CA HIS A 95 -5.13 -18.95 6.24
C HIS A 95 -6.14 -18.22 7.13
N ASN A 96 -7.31 -17.88 6.60
CA ASN A 96 -8.39 -17.17 7.31
C ASN A 96 -7.96 -15.84 7.96
N LYS A 97 -6.92 -15.20 7.42
CA LYS A 97 -6.38 -13.93 7.95
C LYS A 97 -7.20 -12.71 7.53
N LEU A 98 -8.02 -12.82 6.48
CA LEU A 98 -8.87 -11.74 5.97
C LEU A 98 -10.36 -11.87 6.35
N GLN A 99 -10.71 -12.87 7.16
CA GLN A 99 -12.08 -13.12 7.60
C GLN A 99 -12.50 -12.14 8.70
N GLY A 100 -13.75 -11.67 8.67
CA GLY A 100 -14.31 -10.78 9.69
C GLY A 100 -14.77 -9.42 9.15
N ALA A 101 -15.52 -8.69 9.98
CA ALA A 101 -16.01 -7.34 9.67
C ALA A 101 -15.03 -6.25 10.16
N TRP A 102 -15.24 -5.03 9.70
CA TRP A 102 -14.55 -3.86 10.25
C TRP A 102 -14.88 -3.69 11.74
N ARG A 103 -13.85 -3.56 12.59
CA ARG A 103 -13.98 -3.39 14.04
C ARG A 103 -14.21 -1.92 14.38
N LEU A 104 -15.39 -1.42 14.03
CA LEU A 104 -15.77 -0.01 14.16
C LEU A 104 -16.14 0.40 15.60
N TYR A 105 -16.42 -0.58 16.48
CA TYR A 105 -16.81 -0.37 17.87
C TYR A 105 -15.83 -1.06 18.82
N ALA A 106 -15.68 -0.51 20.03
CA ALA A 106 -14.93 -1.15 21.09
C ALA A 106 -15.66 -2.42 21.54
N THR A 107 -14.91 -3.53 21.60
CA THR A 107 -15.37 -4.78 22.22
C THR A 107 -14.74 -4.92 23.60
N ASP A 108 -15.29 -5.78 24.46
CA ASP A 108 -14.76 -6.05 25.81
C ASP A 108 -13.40 -6.78 25.84
N ASP A 109 -12.68 -6.82 24.71
CA ASP A 109 -11.38 -7.47 24.63
C ASP A 109 -10.28 -6.52 25.16
N PRO A 110 -9.43 -6.95 26.10
CA PRO A 110 -8.37 -6.11 26.68
C PRO A 110 -7.38 -5.53 25.66
N ARG A 111 -7.28 -6.11 24.45
CA ARG A 111 -6.44 -5.59 23.37
C ARG A 111 -6.99 -4.31 22.73
N ASP A 112 -8.28 -4.02 22.90
CA ASP A 112 -8.95 -2.84 22.33
C ASP A 112 -8.71 -1.55 23.14
N ALA A 113 -8.02 -1.65 24.27
CA ALA A 113 -7.62 -0.51 25.10
C ALA A 113 -6.36 0.20 24.57
N HIS A 114 -5.70 -0.33 23.52
CA HIS A 114 -4.47 0.26 22.99
C HIS A 114 -4.77 1.53 22.18
N PRO A 115 -4.00 2.63 22.33
CA PRO A 115 -4.23 3.90 21.62
C PRO A 115 -4.25 3.76 20.09
N LEU A 116 -3.57 2.75 19.55
CA LEU A 116 -3.54 2.44 18.11
C LEU A 116 -4.93 2.09 17.54
N ASP A 117 -5.79 1.46 18.33
CA ASP A 117 -7.14 1.07 17.89
C ASP A 117 -8.08 2.27 17.78
N TYR A 118 -7.83 3.33 18.57
CA TYR A 118 -8.55 4.59 18.45
C TYR A 118 -8.22 5.31 17.13
N THR A 119 -6.94 5.41 16.78
CA THR A 119 -6.48 6.00 15.51
C THR A 119 -6.98 5.24 14.28
N LEU A 120 -7.05 3.91 14.36
CA LEU A 120 -7.61 3.06 13.32
C LEU A 120 -9.09 3.33 13.05
N ARG A 121 -9.89 3.43 14.12
CA ARG A 121 -11.33 3.70 14.03
C ARG A 121 -11.60 5.09 13.45
N LEU A 122 -10.76 6.08 13.78
CA LEU A 122 -10.86 7.42 13.22
C LEU A 122 -10.50 7.45 11.73
N GLY A 123 -9.43 6.74 11.33
CA GLY A 123 -9.03 6.61 9.92
C GLY A 123 -10.13 5.94 9.07
N LEU A 124 -10.66 4.81 9.53
CA LEU A 124 -11.71 4.05 8.83
C LEU A 124 -13.01 4.85 8.59
N ARG A 125 -13.28 5.88 9.41
CA ARG A 125 -14.44 6.77 9.24
C ARG A 125 -14.25 7.84 8.16
N HIS A 126 -13.02 8.09 7.70
CA HIS A 126 -12.70 9.16 6.75
C HIS A 126 -11.85 8.67 5.57
N PRO A 127 -12.43 7.93 4.59
CA PRO A 127 -11.69 7.40 3.43
C PRO A 127 -11.03 8.48 2.57
N GLY A 128 -11.62 9.68 2.49
CA GLY A 128 -11.00 10.83 1.82
C GLY A 128 -9.69 11.27 2.48
N TRP A 129 -9.56 11.09 3.80
CA TRP A 129 -8.35 11.48 4.50
C TRP A 129 -7.18 10.54 4.18
N PHE A 130 -7.43 9.24 4.00
CA PHE A 130 -6.41 8.30 3.52
C PHE A 130 -5.84 8.69 2.16
N PHE A 131 -6.71 9.07 1.21
CA PHE A 131 -6.27 9.52 -0.11
C PHE A 131 -5.35 10.75 -0.01
N VAL A 132 -5.73 11.74 0.80
CA VAL A 132 -4.90 12.94 0.98
C VAL A 132 -3.60 12.62 1.71
N VAL A 133 -3.60 11.75 2.73
CA VAL A 133 -2.37 11.30 3.41
C VAL A 133 -1.42 10.58 2.44
N ILE A 134 -1.93 9.71 1.56
CA ILE A 134 -1.13 9.02 0.54
C ILE A 134 -0.48 10.03 -0.41
N VAL A 135 -1.27 10.98 -0.93
CA VAL A 135 -0.79 12.02 -1.85
C VAL A 135 0.26 12.91 -1.18
N LEU A 136 0.00 13.36 0.06
CA LEU A 136 0.94 14.17 0.83
C LEU A 136 2.21 13.38 1.20
N GLY A 137 2.07 12.11 1.58
CA GLY A 137 3.19 11.23 1.87
C GLY A 137 4.08 11.01 0.65
N MET A 138 3.48 10.74 -0.52
CA MET A 138 4.20 10.64 -1.80
C MET A 138 4.92 11.94 -2.13
N ALA A 139 4.21 13.08 -2.05
CA ALA A 139 4.81 14.38 -2.31
C ALA A 139 5.98 14.67 -1.37
N ALA A 140 5.85 14.34 -0.09
CA ALA A 140 6.92 14.50 0.90
C ALA A 140 8.13 13.60 0.58
N VAL A 141 7.92 12.31 0.30
CA VAL A 141 8.99 11.38 -0.06
C VAL A 141 9.71 11.85 -1.32
N LEU A 142 8.98 12.20 -2.38
CA LEU A 142 9.55 12.73 -3.62
C LEU A 142 10.32 14.03 -3.36
N SER A 143 9.77 14.94 -2.57
CA SER A 143 10.45 16.20 -2.22
C SER A 143 11.74 15.95 -1.45
N VAL A 144 11.74 15.03 -0.48
CA VAL A 144 12.94 14.64 0.28
C VAL A 144 13.99 14.02 -0.65
N LEU A 145 13.59 13.09 -1.52
CA LEU A 145 14.52 12.46 -2.48
C LEU A 145 15.11 13.48 -3.46
N LEU A 146 14.31 14.43 -3.93
CA LEU A 146 14.78 15.51 -4.79
C LEU A 146 15.72 16.48 -4.05
N LEU A 147 15.44 16.79 -2.79
CA LEU A 147 16.30 17.63 -1.94
C LEU A 147 17.64 16.96 -1.62
N LEU A 148 17.61 15.64 -1.37
CA LEU A 148 18.83 14.85 -1.16
C LEU A 148 19.68 14.78 -2.43
N GLY A 149 19.11 15.05 -3.61
CA GLY A 149 19.81 14.98 -4.88
C GLY A 149 20.08 13.53 -5.30
N SER A 150 20.84 13.36 -6.38
CA SER A 150 21.14 12.01 -6.87
C SER A 150 21.98 11.25 -5.84
N PRO A 151 21.73 9.94 -5.59
CA PRO A 151 22.54 9.14 -4.68
C PRO A 151 24.04 9.12 -5.00
N THR A 152 24.40 9.47 -6.24
CA THR A 152 25.77 9.61 -6.73
C THR A 152 26.48 10.88 -6.24
N GLU A 153 25.75 11.85 -5.67
CA GLU A 153 26.30 13.11 -5.14
C GLU A 153 26.34 13.13 -3.60
N TRP A 154 25.87 12.07 -2.94
CA TRP A 154 25.81 11.99 -1.49
C TRP A 154 27.24 11.82 -0.92
N GLY A 155 27.71 12.82 -0.15
CA GLY A 155 29.02 12.80 0.51
C GLY A 155 30.17 13.49 -0.22
N ASN A 156 29.92 14.13 -1.37
CA ASN A 156 30.92 14.91 -2.13
C ASN A 156 30.86 16.43 -1.84
N ARG A 157 30.45 16.84 -0.63
CA ARG A 157 30.49 18.24 -0.17
C ARG A 157 31.49 18.41 0.96
#